data_AF-A0A4V1EDZ7-F1
#
_entry.id   AF-A0A4V1EDZ7-F1
#
_cell.length_a   1.000
_cell.length_b   1.000
_cell.length_c   1.000
_cell.angle_alpha   90.00
_cell.angle_beta   90.00
_cell.angle_gamma   90.00
#
_symmetry.space_group_name_H-M   'P 1'
#
loop_
_entity.id
_entity.type
_entity.pdbx_description
1 polymer ?
#
loop_
_entity_poly.entity_id
_entity_poly.type
_entity_poly.pdbx_seq_one_letter_code
_entity_poly.pdbx_strand_id
1 'polypeptide(L)'
;MTLPPNEYSRPSNWQDFERLSIALLSAAYETRMRRWGSAGQRKNGVDAWAKAADGRVIALRIEGRTERYGQALAPADIDVALAEAASFPHPVDEFIVLSAGPDDAGVQAHTAALTARRKTAGQSSVVVWGWPTICTHIGQQPKVRNVFYGHEVQSSPKRKLALLAAAFLIVAGGAGSLFLGKNAIDASKATPPNAAANVGNIAANLEELTGTYRQCQALLDKNVFTFTHELAETCRDPAASQLAALSKKVDRQKSGFDAQVQAELARLLAIFHEDVREAVALTSVAHAFDTAVVQSMKDGCAPGAANQRNSPAVKQAGAAAVTAQLRYYYLLKDFVIPEMAVATEILQLHASGAPSPEKMKAAAGRMEQLLTERTAYAPRETRWPFTASSAKHETTRDAAPGAEQQSDTREEALWRGVLAQSSTQSLRGRSKDIDALIACGALKEDARALAQPGS
;
A
#
# COMPACT_ATOMS: atom_id res chain seq x y z
N MET A 1 -8.37 -19.71 6.19
CA MET A 1 -8.35 -19.35 7.62
C MET A 1 -8.75 -17.89 7.72
N THR A 2 -9.91 -17.58 8.30
CA THR A 2 -10.33 -16.20 8.59
C THR A 2 -9.55 -15.73 9.79
N LEU A 3 -8.72 -14.70 9.59
CA LEU A 3 -7.95 -14.05 10.66
C LEU A 3 -8.90 -13.56 11.76
N PRO A 4 -8.58 -13.77 13.05
CA PRO A 4 -9.37 -13.24 14.17
C PRO A 4 -9.43 -11.70 14.14
N PRO A 5 -10.43 -11.08 14.79
CA PRO A 5 -10.76 -9.65 14.70
C PRO A 5 -9.67 -8.66 15.18
N ASN A 6 -8.46 -9.10 15.51
CA ASN A 6 -7.38 -8.26 16.04
C ASN A 6 -6.17 -8.13 15.09
N GLU A 7 -6.26 -8.57 13.83
CA GLU A 7 -5.09 -8.75 12.94
C GLU A 7 -4.97 -7.76 11.76
N TYR A 8 -5.88 -6.79 11.60
CA TYR A 8 -5.70 -5.77 10.54
C TYR A 8 -4.86 -4.61 11.05
N SER A 9 -3.81 -4.26 10.29
CA SER A 9 -3.03 -3.08 10.63
C SER A 9 -3.87 -1.83 10.48
N ARG A 10 -3.77 -0.96 11.48
CA ARG A 10 -4.36 0.38 11.41
C ARG A 10 -3.73 1.16 10.25
N PRO A 11 -4.51 1.89 9.44
CA PRO A 11 -3.93 2.75 8.42
C PRO A 11 -2.92 3.73 9.05
N SER A 12 -1.82 4.01 8.36
CA SER A 12 -0.72 4.83 8.91
C SER A 12 -1.07 6.32 8.99
N ASN A 13 -2.12 6.76 8.31
CA ASN A 13 -2.57 8.15 8.30
C ASN A 13 -4.10 8.25 8.26
N TRP A 14 -4.61 9.41 8.64
CA TRP A 14 -6.04 9.66 8.77
C TRP A 14 -6.77 9.68 7.41
N GLN A 15 -6.08 10.00 6.32
CA GLN A 15 -6.66 10.00 4.97
C GLN A 15 -6.97 8.59 4.49
N ASP A 16 -6.07 7.64 4.76
CA ASP A 16 -6.25 6.23 4.44
C ASP A 16 -7.34 5.62 5.34
N PHE A 17 -7.37 6.01 6.61
CA PHE A 17 -8.44 5.65 7.53
C PHE A 17 -9.80 6.20 7.12
N GLU A 18 -9.88 7.43 6.61
CA GLU A 18 -11.12 7.97 6.06
C GLU A 18 -11.60 7.14 4.87
N ARG A 19 -10.71 6.79 3.94
CA ARG A 19 -11.07 5.97 2.77
C ARG A 19 -11.58 4.60 3.20
N LEU A 20 -10.90 3.95 4.15
CA LEU A 20 -11.31 2.67 4.72
C LEU A 20 -12.67 2.78 5.39
N SER A 21 -12.86 3.78 6.25
CA SER A 21 -14.09 4.01 7.02
C SER A 21 -15.31 4.19 6.12
N ILE A 22 -15.18 5.02 5.08
CA ILE A 22 -16.25 5.26 4.11
C ILE A 22 -16.59 3.97 3.35
N ALA A 23 -15.57 3.22 2.90
CA ALA A 23 -15.78 1.97 2.19
C ALA A 23 -16.41 0.90 3.09
N LEU A 24 -15.97 0.81 4.35
CA LEU A 24 -16.46 -0.13 5.34
C LEU A 24 -17.93 0.11 5.67
N LEU A 25 -18.30 1.34 6.00
CA LEU A 25 -19.70 1.68 6.26
C LEU A 25 -20.57 1.56 5.02
N SER A 26 -20.03 1.86 3.84
CA SER A 26 -20.79 1.65 2.61
C SER A 26 -21.14 0.18 2.38
N ALA A 27 -20.23 -0.72 2.74
CA ALA A 27 -20.48 -2.15 2.67
C ALA A 27 -21.40 -2.64 3.80
N ALA A 28 -21.20 -2.16 5.03
CA ALA A 28 -22.00 -2.56 6.19
C ALA A 28 -23.48 -2.16 6.08
N TYR A 29 -23.77 -1.00 5.48
CA TYR A 29 -25.13 -0.49 5.30
C TYR A 29 -25.69 -0.73 3.89
N GLU A 30 -24.96 -1.45 3.03
CA GLU A 30 -25.33 -1.74 1.64
C GLU A 30 -25.75 -0.49 0.84
N THR A 31 -25.17 0.67 1.18
CA THR A 31 -25.47 1.97 0.57
C THR A 31 -24.18 2.76 0.38
N ARG A 32 -24.12 3.63 -0.62
CA ARG A 32 -22.90 4.39 -0.88
C ARG A 32 -22.81 5.59 0.06
N MET A 33 -21.87 5.55 1.01
CA MET A 33 -21.48 6.73 1.80
C MET A 33 -20.87 7.79 0.88
N ARG A 34 -21.38 9.01 0.98
CA ARG A 34 -20.95 10.18 0.22
C ARG A 34 -20.23 11.13 1.15
N ARG A 35 -19.01 11.55 0.77
CA ARG A 35 -18.28 12.59 1.51
C ARG A 35 -19.11 13.85 1.61
N TRP A 36 -19.07 14.49 2.78
CA TRP A 36 -19.70 15.77 3.03
C TRP A 36 -18.61 16.85 3.14
N GLY A 37 -18.54 17.72 2.12
CA GLY A 37 -17.49 18.73 2.00
C GLY A 37 -16.35 18.34 1.05
N SER A 38 -15.32 19.20 1.02
CA SER A 38 -14.11 19.00 0.20
C SER A 38 -13.10 18.13 0.94
N ALA A 39 -12.23 17.42 0.22
CA ALA A 39 -11.22 16.55 0.82
C ALA A 39 -10.38 17.31 1.87
N GLY A 40 -10.43 16.86 3.12
CA GLY A 40 -9.69 17.45 4.24
C GLY A 40 -10.34 18.64 4.95
N GLN A 41 -11.49 19.14 4.50
CA GLN A 41 -12.26 20.16 5.23
C GLN A 41 -13.62 19.61 5.66
N ARG A 42 -13.73 19.35 6.96
CA ARG A 42 -14.96 18.96 7.64
C ARG A 42 -15.98 20.10 7.57
N LYS A 43 -17.21 19.80 7.14
CA LYS A 43 -18.33 20.75 7.15
C LYS A 43 -19.42 20.26 8.10
N ASN A 44 -19.93 21.14 8.95
CA ASN A 44 -21.04 20.84 9.87
C ASN A 44 -20.81 19.55 10.67
N GLY A 45 -19.58 19.32 11.13
CA GLY A 45 -19.23 18.17 11.95
C GLY A 45 -19.36 16.78 11.31
N VAL A 46 -19.71 16.67 10.02
CA VAL A 46 -19.96 15.39 9.32
C VAL A 46 -18.93 15.20 8.22
N ASP A 47 -18.35 14.00 8.13
CA ASP A 47 -17.33 13.65 7.14
C ASP A 47 -17.92 12.90 5.94
N ALA A 48 -18.91 12.05 6.18
CA ALA A 48 -19.69 11.39 5.13
C ALA A 48 -21.11 11.09 5.60
N TRP A 49 -22.01 10.83 4.66
CA TRP A 49 -23.38 10.42 4.99
C TRP A 49 -23.97 9.56 3.89
N ALA A 50 -25.04 8.83 4.21
CA ALA A 50 -25.86 8.11 3.25
C ALA A 50 -27.32 8.10 3.67
N LYS A 51 -28.19 7.82 2.70
CA LYS A 51 -29.54 7.38 2.94
C LYS A 51 -29.58 5.85 2.74
N ALA A 52 -29.98 5.13 3.77
CA ALA A 52 -30.19 3.68 3.70
C ALA A 52 -31.45 3.36 2.87
N ALA A 53 -31.58 2.09 2.46
CA ALA A 53 -32.71 1.64 1.66
C ALA A 53 -34.06 1.79 2.39
N ASP A 54 -34.05 1.69 3.72
CA ASP A 54 -35.21 1.89 4.59
C ASP A 54 -35.57 3.38 4.81
N GLY A 55 -34.82 4.29 4.20
CA GLY A 55 -35.05 5.73 4.27
C GLY A 55 -34.29 6.45 5.37
N ARG A 56 -33.63 5.73 6.29
CA ARG A 56 -32.85 6.34 7.37
C ARG A 56 -31.63 7.09 6.85
N VAL A 57 -31.31 8.22 7.47
CA VAL A 57 -30.09 9.00 7.21
C VAL A 57 -29.03 8.61 8.23
N ILE A 58 -27.90 8.14 7.70
CA ILE A 58 -26.74 7.75 8.50
C ILE A 58 -25.66 8.79 8.24
N ALA A 59 -25.16 9.42 9.31
CA ALA A 59 -24.06 10.37 9.26
C ALA A 59 -22.83 9.79 9.94
N LEU A 60 -21.67 9.98 9.30
CA LEU A 60 -20.37 9.50 9.74
C LEU A 60 -19.51 10.68 10.18
N ARG A 61 -18.94 10.54 11.37
CA ARG A 61 -17.84 11.31 11.91
C ARG A 61 -16.60 10.41 12.05
N ILE A 62 -15.47 10.87 11.54
CA ILE A 62 -14.17 10.26 11.76
C ILE A 62 -13.42 11.12 12.76
N GLU A 63 -13.10 10.53 13.91
CA GLU A 63 -12.36 11.18 14.96
C GLU A 63 -10.86 10.86 15.02
N GLY A 64 -10.13 11.79 15.64
CA GLY A 64 -8.68 11.69 15.74
C GLY A 64 -7.99 12.05 14.44
N ARG A 65 -8.48 13.05 13.70
CA ARG A 65 -7.69 13.61 12.58
C ARG A 65 -6.43 14.29 13.15
N THR A 66 -5.34 14.27 12.40
CA THR A 66 -4.04 14.87 12.76
C THR A 66 -3.38 14.27 14.02
N GLU A 67 -3.31 15.00 15.14
CA GLU A 67 -2.45 14.74 16.31
C GLU A 67 -2.97 13.65 17.23
N ARG A 68 -4.28 13.44 17.21
CA ARG A 68 -4.95 12.43 18.03
C ARG A 68 -5.26 11.16 17.25
N TYR A 69 -4.64 10.98 16.07
CA TYR A 69 -4.85 9.81 15.25
C TYR A 69 -4.38 8.55 15.96
N GLY A 70 -5.31 7.62 16.16
CA GLY A 70 -5.03 6.38 16.88
C GLY A 70 -5.06 6.46 18.40
N GLN A 71 -5.36 7.63 18.98
CA GLN A 71 -5.54 7.78 20.43
C GLN A 71 -6.95 7.38 20.88
N ALA A 72 -7.08 7.00 22.15
CA ALA A 72 -8.37 6.70 22.76
C ALA A 72 -9.29 7.93 22.73
N LEU A 73 -10.58 7.70 22.49
CA LEU A 73 -11.60 8.73 22.65
C LEU A 73 -11.90 8.96 24.13
N ALA A 74 -12.33 10.18 24.46
CA ALA A 74 -12.96 10.51 25.73
C ALA A 74 -14.46 10.74 25.52
N PRO A 75 -15.31 10.58 26.56
CA PRO A 75 -16.74 10.88 26.47
C PRO A 75 -17.06 12.27 25.90
N ALA A 76 -16.26 13.26 26.26
CA ALA A 76 -16.38 14.63 25.76
C ALA A 76 -16.18 14.74 24.23
N ASP A 77 -15.38 13.87 23.62
CA ASP A 77 -15.19 13.86 22.16
C ASP A 77 -16.50 13.52 21.44
N ILE A 78 -17.34 12.66 22.03
CA ILE A 78 -18.65 12.29 21.49
C ILE A 78 -19.63 13.46 21.58
N ASP A 79 -19.61 14.17 22.72
CA ASP A 79 -20.48 15.34 22.92
C ASP A 79 -20.11 16.48 21.96
N VAL A 80 -18.81 16.74 21.76
CA VAL A 80 -18.31 17.72 20.79
C VAL A 80 -18.70 17.32 19.36
N ALA A 81 -18.52 16.06 18.98
CA ALA A 81 -18.88 15.58 17.65
C ALA A 81 -20.37 15.81 17.33
N LEU A 82 -21.26 15.60 18.30
CA LEU A 82 -22.70 15.85 18.15
C LEU A 82 -23.04 17.33 18.09
N ALA A 83 -22.39 18.16 18.92
CA ALA A 83 -22.60 19.60 18.90
C ALA A 83 -22.22 20.20 17.54
N GLU A 84 -21.10 19.78 16.96
CA GLU A 84 -20.68 20.22 15.62
C GLU A 84 -21.61 19.70 14.51
N ALA A 85 -22.16 18.50 14.68
CA ALA A 85 -23.10 17.89 13.73
C ALA A 85 -24.52 18.49 13.79
N ALA A 86 -24.84 19.30 14.80
CA ALA A 86 -26.16 19.91 14.95
C ALA A 86 -26.57 20.79 13.76
N SER A 87 -25.60 21.38 13.06
CA SER A 87 -25.82 22.22 11.87
C SER A 87 -25.89 21.41 10.56
N PHE A 88 -25.92 20.08 10.62
CA PHE A 88 -26.06 19.24 9.44
C PHE A 88 -27.48 19.35 8.87
N PRO A 89 -27.66 19.66 7.57
CA PRO A 89 -28.96 20.05 7.02
C PRO A 89 -29.93 18.87 6.81
N HIS A 90 -29.49 17.63 7.02
CA HIS A 90 -30.34 16.45 6.90
C HIS A 90 -30.66 15.89 8.29
N PRO A 91 -31.93 15.57 8.60
CA PRO A 91 -32.29 14.90 9.85
C PRO A 91 -31.53 13.58 9.93
N VAL A 92 -30.67 13.41 10.94
CA VAL A 92 -29.88 12.19 11.12
C VAL A 92 -30.66 11.22 11.99
N ASP A 93 -30.80 9.97 11.53
CA ASP A 93 -31.39 8.90 12.32
C ASP A 93 -30.31 8.16 13.12
N GLU A 94 -29.13 7.99 12.53
CA GLU A 94 -27.99 7.30 13.12
C GLU A 94 -26.69 8.07 12.90
N PHE A 95 -26.01 8.42 13.99
CA PHE A 95 -24.74 9.14 13.99
C PHE A 95 -23.61 8.21 14.43
N ILE A 96 -22.68 7.93 13.53
CA ILE A 96 -21.59 6.98 13.76
C ILE A 96 -20.28 7.74 13.93
N VAL A 97 -19.60 7.52 15.05
CA VAL A 97 -18.27 8.04 15.32
C VAL A 97 -17.26 6.90 15.19
N LEU A 98 -16.33 7.02 14.25
CA LEU A 98 -15.25 6.07 14.05
C LEU A 98 -13.94 6.67 14.54
N SER A 99 -13.18 5.92 15.32
CA SER A 99 -11.82 6.29 15.73
C SER A 99 -10.85 5.19 15.36
N ALA A 100 -9.67 5.60 14.93
CA ALA A 100 -8.56 4.69 14.76
C ALA A 100 -7.99 4.25 16.13
N GLY A 101 -8.37 4.85 17.26
CA GLY A 101 -7.94 4.45 18.60
C GLY A 101 -8.60 3.18 19.15
N PRO A 102 -8.21 2.70 20.34
CA PRO A 102 -8.84 1.54 20.96
C PRO A 102 -10.32 1.78 21.29
N ASP A 103 -11.07 0.69 21.46
CA ASP A 103 -12.38 0.74 22.13
C ASP A 103 -12.19 1.08 23.61
N ASP A 104 -13.04 1.96 24.15
CA ASP A 104 -13.00 2.38 25.55
C ASP A 104 -14.36 2.15 26.21
N ALA A 105 -14.37 1.44 27.34
CA ALA A 105 -15.60 1.05 28.04
C ALA A 105 -16.37 2.26 28.61
N GLY A 106 -15.67 3.31 29.03
CA GLY A 106 -16.29 4.55 29.52
C GLY A 106 -16.97 5.32 28.39
N VAL A 107 -16.34 5.40 27.23
CA VAL A 107 -16.93 5.99 26.02
C VAL A 107 -18.13 5.19 25.52
N GLN A 108 -18.04 3.86 25.52
CA GLN A 108 -19.17 3.00 25.13
C GLN A 108 -20.36 3.16 26.08
N ALA A 109 -20.12 3.17 27.40
CA ALA A 109 -21.16 3.38 28.41
C ALA A 109 -21.82 4.76 28.28
N HIS A 110 -21.02 5.82 28.10
CA HIS A 110 -21.53 7.17 27.84
C HIS A 110 -22.38 7.23 26.58
N THR A 111 -21.89 6.63 25.48
CA THR A 111 -22.59 6.60 24.18
C THR A 111 -23.91 5.85 24.26
N ALA A 112 -23.97 4.75 25.02
CA ALA A 112 -25.19 3.99 25.25
C ALA A 112 -26.24 4.81 26.04
N ALA A 113 -25.84 5.44 27.14
CA ALA A 113 -26.71 6.31 27.93
C ALA A 113 -27.21 7.51 27.10
N LEU A 114 -26.32 8.13 26.33
CA LEU A 114 -26.62 9.24 25.43
C LEU A 114 -27.63 8.83 24.35
N THR A 115 -27.45 7.66 23.74
CA THR A 115 -28.38 7.11 22.75
C THR A 115 -29.77 6.86 23.34
N ALA A 116 -29.86 6.27 24.53
CA ALA A 116 -31.14 6.04 25.20
C ALA A 116 -31.90 7.36 25.44
N ARG A 117 -31.19 8.38 25.94
CA ARG A 117 -31.76 9.71 26.16
C ARG A 117 -32.23 10.36 24.85
N ARG A 118 -31.40 10.31 23.80
CA ARG A 118 -31.71 10.91 22.48
C ARG A 118 -32.90 10.22 21.81
N LYS A 119 -32.96 8.90 21.82
CA LYS A 119 -34.11 8.14 21.28
C LYS A 119 -35.42 8.51 21.97
N THR A 120 -35.40 8.68 23.30
CA THR A 120 -36.58 9.10 24.07
C THR A 120 -37.06 10.50 23.65
N ALA A 121 -36.14 11.36 23.22
CA ALA A 121 -36.42 12.70 22.70
C ALA A 121 -36.71 12.74 21.18
N GLY A 122 -36.86 11.59 20.51
CA GLY A 122 -37.07 11.52 19.05
C GLY A 122 -35.86 11.97 18.22
N GLN A 123 -34.66 11.92 18.79
CA GLN A 123 -33.40 12.30 18.15
C GLN A 123 -32.58 11.07 17.72
N SER A 124 -31.53 11.32 16.93
CA SER A 124 -30.64 10.30 16.37
C SER A 124 -30.03 9.38 17.43
N SER A 125 -29.84 8.11 17.08
CA SER A 125 -28.94 7.23 17.84
C SER A 125 -27.48 7.57 17.60
N VAL A 126 -26.62 7.17 18.53
CA VAL A 126 -25.17 7.40 18.45
C VAL A 126 -24.45 6.07 18.62
N VAL A 127 -23.52 5.79 17.72
CA VAL A 127 -22.70 4.58 17.75
C VAL A 127 -21.24 4.99 17.67
N VAL A 128 -20.39 4.34 18.46
CA VAL A 128 -18.94 4.58 18.46
C VAL A 128 -18.21 3.28 18.18
N TRP A 129 -17.29 3.29 17.22
CA TRP A 129 -16.38 2.17 16.97
C TRP A 129 -14.93 2.62 17.12
N GLY A 130 -14.21 1.97 18.03
CA GLY A 130 -12.75 1.95 18.02
C GLY A 130 -12.21 0.92 17.02
N TRP A 131 -10.89 0.87 16.93
CA TRP A 131 -10.14 0.01 16.02
C TRP A 131 -10.49 -1.48 16.14
N PRO A 132 -10.59 -2.09 17.33
CA PRO A 132 -10.97 -3.51 17.45
C PRO A 132 -12.36 -3.80 16.86
N THR A 133 -13.34 -2.95 17.12
CA THR A 133 -14.69 -3.05 16.52
C THR A 133 -14.64 -2.86 14.99
N ILE A 134 -13.85 -1.91 14.50
CA ILE A 134 -13.63 -1.71 13.06
C ILE A 134 -13.01 -2.96 12.41
N CYS A 135 -12.01 -3.58 13.03
CA CYS A 135 -11.41 -4.82 12.56
C CYS A 135 -12.40 -5.97 12.48
N THR A 136 -13.32 -6.07 13.44
CA THR A 136 -14.42 -7.04 13.42
C THR A 136 -15.29 -6.84 12.18
N HIS A 137 -15.69 -5.60 11.89
CA HIS A 137 -16.47 -5.28 10.70
C HIS A 137 -15.69 -5.48 9.39
N ILE A 138 -14.38 -5.21 9.36
CA ILE A 138 -13.53 -5.53 8.20
C ILE A 138 -13.54 -7.05 7.94
N GLY A 139 -13.43 -7.86 9.00
CA GLY A 139 -13.49 -9.32 8.91
C GLY A 139 -14.79 -9.83 8.29
N GLN A 140 -15.92 -9.16 8.58
CA GLN A 140 -17.25 -9.48 8.05
C GLN A 140 -17.47 -9.00 6.61
N GLN A 141 -16.60 -8.15 6.07
CA GLN A 141 -16.78 -7.51 4.76
C GLN A 141 -15.67 -7.91 3.78
N PRO A 142 -15.78 -9.06 3.09
CA PRO A 142 -14.74 -9.58 2.21
C PRO A 142 -14.30 -8.60 1.11
N LYS A 143 -15.23 -7.79 0.57
CA LYS A 143 -14.89 -6.79 -0.47
C LYS A 143 -13.97 -5.70 0.09
N VAL A 144 -14.29 -5.17 1.27
CA VAL A 144 -13.50 -4.12 1.94
C VAL A 144 -12.17 -4.70 2.38
N ARG A 145 -12.17 -5.87 3.04
CA ARG A 145 -10.94 -6.57 3.42
C ARG A 145 -10.00 -6.77 2.23
N ASN A 146 -10.49 -7.23 1.09
CA ASN A 146 -9.62 -7.47 -0.07
C ASN A 146 -9.03 -6.19 -0.65
N VAL A 147 -9.78 -5.08 -0.66
CA VAL A 147 -9.32 -3.79 -1.21
C VAL A 147 -8.26 -3.14 -0.32
N PHE A 148 -8.43 -3.21 1.01
CA PHE A 148 -7.57 -2.50 1.95
C PHE A 148 -6.48 -3.39 2.59
N TYR A 149 -6.76 -4.68 2.75
CA TYR A 149 -5.94 -5.63 3.50
C TYR A 149 -5.58 -6.89 2.71
N GLY A 150 -5.95 -6.96 1.43
CA GLY A 150 -5.60 -8.08 0.56
C GLY A 150 -4.08 -8.28 0.40
N HIS A 151 -3.27 -7.30 0.83
CA HIS A 151 -1.80 -7.34 0.84
C HIS A 151 -1.20 -7.98 2.11
N GLU A 152 -1.90 -7.95 3.25
CA GLU A 152 -1.41 -8.51 4.53
C GLU A 152 -1.73 -10.00 4.69
N VAL A 153 -2.75 -10.49 3.99
CA VAL A 153 -3.02 -11.92 3.88
C VAL A 153 -2.19 -12.48 2.73
N GLN A 154 -1.28 -13.41 3.06
CA GLN A 154 -0.55 -14.28 2.14
C GLN A 154 -1.27 -14.47 0.79
N SER A 155 -0.52 -14.22 -0.30
CA SER A 155 -0.85 -14.45 -1.71
C SER A 155 -2.32 -14.83 -1.97
N SER A 156 -3.21 -13.84 -2.05
CA SER A 156 -4.61 -14.09 -2.37
C SER A 156 -4.73 -14.91 -3.66
N PRO A 157 -5.54 -15.98 -3.69
CA PRO A 157 -5.82 -16.73 -4.92
C PRO A 157 -6.41 -15.85 -6.03
N LYS A 158 -6.92 -14.65 -5.70
CA LYS A 158 -7.35 -13.63 -6.69
C LYS A 158 -6.21 -12.81 -7.28
N ARG A 159 -5.08 -12.64 -6.58
CA ARG A 159 -3.84 -12.10 -7.16
C ARG A 159 -3.22 -13.10 -8.12
N LYS A 160 -3.17 -14.37 -7.70
CA LYS A 160 -2.84 -15.47 -8.59
C LYS A 160 -3.82 -15.51 -9.74
N LEU A 161 -5.14 -15.34 -9.55
CA LEU A 161 -6.12 -15.30 -10.64
C LEU A 161 -6.02 -14.06 -11.55
N ALA A 162 -5.62 -12.89 -11.05
CA ALA A 162 -5.45 -11.68 -11.87
C ALA A 162 -4.15 -11.69 -12.68
N LEU A 163 -3.05 -12.13 -12.07
CA LEU A 163 -1.79 -12.39 -12.77
C LEU A 163 -1.91 -13.63 -13.67
N LEU A 164 -2.61 -14.68 -13.23
CA LEU A 164 -2.97 -15.83 -14.07
C LEU A 164 -3.97 -15.44 -15.13
N ALA A 165 -4.85 -14.45 -14.98
CA ALA A 165 -5.74 -13.99 -16.05
C ALA A 165 -4.99 -13.09 -17.04
N ALA A 166 -4.06 -12.25 -16.56
CA ALA A 166 -3.16 -11.51 -17.43
C ALA A 166 -2.23 -12.46 -18.20
N ALA A 167 -1.61 -13.43 -17.51
CA ALA A 167 -0.82 -14.50 -18.12
C ALA A 167 -1.69 -15.42 -18.99
N PHE A 168 -2.84 -15.92 -18.52
CA PHE A 168 -3.76 -16.77 -19.30
C PHE A 168 -4.37 -16.05 -20.49
N LEU A 169 -4.52 -14.71 -20.51
CA LEU A 169 -5.02 -14.01 -21.68
C LEU A 169 -3.91 -13.61 -22.67
N ILE A 170 -2.66 -13.56 -22.20
CA ILE A 170 -1.46 -13.63 -23.05
C ILE A 170 -1.32 -15.06 -23.64
N VAL A 171 -1.67 -16.10 -22.88
CA VAL A 171 -1.57 -17.54 -23.24
C VAL A 171 -2.73 -18.06 -24.10
N ALA A 172 -4.00 -17.77 -23.78
CA ALA A 172 -5.20 -18.22 -24.50
C ALA A 172 -5.52 -17.38 -25.73
N GLY A 173 -4.93 -16.19 -25.80
CA GLY A 173 -4.70 -15.48 -27.04
C GLY A 173 -3.47 -16.01 -27.80
N GLY A 174 -2.49 -16.54 -27.09
CA GLY A 174 -1.28 -17.05 -27.69
C GLY A 174 -0.43 -15.92 -28.22
N ALA A 175 0.66 -15.68 -27.52
CA ALA A 175 1.90 -15.17 -28.11
C ALA A 175 2.24 -15.81 -29.48
N GLY A 176 1.76 -17.03 -29.76
CA GLY A 176 1.88 -17.73 -31.05
C GLY A 176 0.69 -17.66 -32.02
N SER A 177 -0.52 -17.26 -31.60
CA SER A 177 -1.73 -17.25 -32.46
C SER A 177 -2.38 -15.87 -32.61
N LEU A 178 -2.17 -14.93 -31.69
CA LEU A 178 -2.71 -13.57 -31.75
C LEU A 178 -1.85 -12.58 -32.55
N PHE A 179 -0.58 -12.90 -32.83
CA PHE A 179 0.32 -12.06 -33.64
C PHE A 179 0.66 -12.67 -35.01
N LEU A 180 0.15 -13.88 -35.30
CA LEU A 180 0.25 -14.59 -36.58
C LEU A 180 -1.15 -14.94 -37.16
N GLY A 181 -2.20 -14.27 -36.67
CA GLY A 181 -3.54 -14.39 -37.25
C GLY A 181 -3.60 -13.63 -38.58
N LYS A 182 -4.10 -14.28 -39.63
CA LYS A 182 -4.35 -13.83 -41.02
C LYS A 182 -4.78 -12.35 -41.23
N ASN A 183 -5.21 -11.63 -40.20
CA ASN A 183 -5.64 -10.24 -40.27
C ASN A 183 -4.49 -9.21 -40.32
N ALA A 184 -3.24 -9.57 -40.01
CA ALA A 184 -2.11 -8.64 -40.16
C ALA A 184 -1.85 -8.24 -41.63
N ILE A 185 -2.32 -9.06 -42.58
CA ILE A 185 -2.24 -8.76 -44.02
C ILE A 185 -3.39 -7.81 -44.44
N ASP A 186 -4.56 -7.91 -43.81
CA ASP A 186 -5.73 -7.07 -44.11
C ASP A 186 -5.80 -5.76 -43.31
N ALA A 187 -5.19 -5.70 -42.12
CA ALA A 187 -5.14 -4.51 -41.25
C ALA A 187 -4.16 -3.43 -41.73
N SER A 188 -3.39 -3.70 -42.79
CA SER A 188 -2.52 -2.72 -43.47
C SER A 188 -3.27 -1.54 -44.09
N LYS A 189 -4.62 -1.55 -44.10
CA LYS A 189 -5.44 -0.54 -44.78
C LYS A 189 -5.91 0.64 -43.92
N ALA A 190 -5.64 0.66 -42.62
CA ALA A 190 -6.03 1.80 -41.77
C ALA A 190 -5.13 1.95 -40.54
N THR A 191 -3.81 2.09 -40.72
CA THR A 191 -2.94 2.51 -39.63
C THR A 191 -3.30 3.95 -39.25
N PRO A 192 -3.74 4.25 -38.01
CA PRO A 192 -4.02 5.61 -37.62
C PRO A 192 -2.75 6.48 -37.77
N PRO A 193 -2.87 7.72 -38.26
CA PRO A 193 -1.72 8.62 -38.35
C PRO A 193 -1.05 8.75 -36.97
N ASN A 194 0.28 8.62 -36.93
CA ASN A 194 1.14 8.72 -35.74
C ASN A 194 1.17 7.51 -34.77
N ALA A 195 0.64 6.33 -35.14
CA ALA A 195 0.68 5.14 -34.27
C ALA A 195 2.11 4.77 -33.82
N ALA A 196 3.08 4.73 -34.73
CA ALA A 196 4.49 4.42 -34.40
C ALA A 196 5.13 5.43 -33.44
N ALA A 197 4.84 6.72 -33.61
CA ALA A 197 5.32 7.78 -32.73
C ALA A 197 4.69 7.70 -31.33
N ASN A 198 3.41 7.34 -31.24
CA ASN A 198 2.72 7.14 -29.97
C ASN A 198 3.27 5.92 -29.21
N VAL A 199 3.56 4.82 -29.90
CA VAL A 199 4.17 3.62 -29.29
C VAL A 199 5.60 3.89 -28.84
N GLY A 200 6.42 4.57 -29.64
CA GLY A 200 7.79 4.96 -29.24
C GLY A 200 7.80 5.86 -27.99
N ASN A 201 6.84 6.78 -27.90
CA ASN A 201 6.64 7.63 -26.72
C ASN A 201 6.22 6.86 -25.47
N ILE A 202 5.49 5.75 -25.60
CA ILE A 202 5.14 4.87 -24.48
C ILE A 202 6.38 4.07 -24.05
N ALA A 203 7.14 3.52 -25.02
CA ALA A 203 8.37 2.79 -24.75
C ALA A 203 9.39 3.62 -23.96
N ALA A 204 9.58 4.90 -24.30
CA ALA A 204 10.45 5.80 -23.55
C ALA A 204 10.00 6.01 -22.08
N ASN A 205 8.70 6.10 -21.84
CA ASN A 205 8.16 6.21 -20.48
C ASN A 205 8.32 4.90 -19.68
N LEU A 206 8.22 3.73 -20.33
CA LEU A 206 8.54 2.45 -19.69
C LEU A 206 10.02 2.35 -19.34
N GLU A 207 10.91 2.87 -20.18
CA GLU A 207 12.34 2.88 -19.91
C GLU A 207 12.69 3.77 -18.70
N GLU A 208 12.02 4.91 -18.57
CA GLU A 208 12.13 5.77 -17.38
C GLU A 208 11.68 5.03 -16.10
N LEU A 209 10.53 4.36 -16.15
CA LEU A 209 10.02 3.55 -15.04
C LEU A 209 10.96 2.38 -14.71
N THR A 210 11.55 1.75 -15.73
CA THR A 210 12.57 0.71 -15.57
C THR A 210 13.81 1.28 -14.86
N GLY A 211 14.20 2.50 -15.19
CA GLY A 211 15.27 3.24 -14.49
C GLY A 211 14.99 3.38 -13.01
N THR A 212 13.78 3.79 -12.64
CA THR A 212 13.33 3.87 -11.24
C THR A 212 13.42 2.52 -10.53
N TYR A 213 12.94 1.43 -11.15
CA TYR A 213 13.04 0.10 -10.53
C TYR A 213 14.48 -0.37 -10.37
N ARG A 214 15.39 -0.05 -11.30
CA ARG A 214 16.82 -0.33 -11.16
C ARG A 214 17.45 0.47 -10.02
N GLN A 215 17.10 1.74 -9.85
CA GLN A 215 17.56 2.55 -8.72
C GLN A 215 17.07 1.98 -7.39
N CYS A 216 15.80 1.58 -7.32
CA CYS A 216 15.25 0.91 -6.15
C CYS A 216 15.96 -0.43 -5.87
N GLN A 217 16.18 -1.25 -6.89
CA GLN A 217 16.93 -2.50 -6.75
C GLN A 217 18.34 -2.22 -6.23
N ALA A 218 19.05 -1.21 -6.75
CA ALA A 218 20.40 -0.86 -6.31
C ALA A 218 20.44 -0.35 -4.86
N LEU A 219 19.42 0.43 -4.44
CA LEU A 219 19.27 0.85 -3.05
C LEU A 219 19.12 -0.36 -2.11
N LEU A 220 18.25 -1.30 -2.49
CA LEU A 220 18.05 -2.53 -1.72
C LEU A 220 19.31 -3.38 -1.75
N ASP A 221 19.96 -3.53 -2.91
CA ASP A 221 21.18 -4.30 -3.11
C ASP A 221 22.26 -3.91 -2.10
N LYS A 222 22.56 -2.60 -2.06
CA LYS A 222 23.61 -2.00 -1.23
C LYS A 222 23.36 -2.15 0.28
N ASN A 223 22.10 -2.21 0.71
CA ASN A 223 21.74 -2.11 2.12
C ASN A 223 21.27 -3.44 2.71
N VAL A 224 21.68 -3.75 3.94
CA VAL A 224 21.09 -4.86 4.72
C VAL A 224 19.66 -4.52 5.13
N PHE A 225 19.42 -3.25 5.43
CA PHE A 225 18.12 -2.70 5.82
C PHE A 225 17.97 -1.30 5.24
N THR A 226 16.83 -1.00 4.65
CA THR A 226 16.47 0.32 4.12
C THR A 226 15.27 0.88 4.87
N PHE A 227 15.35 2.13 5.30
CA PHE A 227 14.29 2.76 6.10
C PHE A 227 13.16 3.32 5.21
N THR A 228 12.01 3.61 5.82
CA THR A 228 10.79 3.98 5.08
C THR A 228 10.99 5.17 4.16
N HIS A 229 11.74 6.19 4.59
CA HIS A 229 11.94 7.40 3.80
C HIS A 229 12.72 7.11 2.51
N GLU A 230 13.82 6.37 2.58
CA GLU A 230 14.60 5.97 1.39
C GLU A 230 13.76 5.12 0.43
N LEU A 231 12.97 4.18 0.97
CA LEU A 231 12.05 3.36 0.18
C LEU A 231 10.94 4.19 -0.48
N ALA A 232 10.40 5.17 0.23
CA ALA A 232 9.39 6.07 -0.31
C ALA A 232 9.97 6.90 -1.47
N GLU A 233 11.11 7.55 -1.24
CA GLU A 233 11.73 8.51 -2.16
C GLU A 233 12.36 7.84 -3.39
N THR A 234 12.94 6.65 -3.23
CA THR A 234 13.66 5.98 -4.33
C THR A 234 12.80 4.95 -5.07
N CYS A 235 11.84 4.33 -4.39
CA CYS A 235 11.06 3.23 -4.95
C CYS A 235 9.60 3.62 -5.20
N ARG A 236 8.86 3.95 -4.13
CA ARG A 236 7.39 4.03 -4.17
C ARG A 236 6.90 5.27 -4.93
N ASP A 237 7.37 6.44 -4.53
CA ASP A 237 6.80 7.72 -4.99
C ASP A 237 7.14 7.99 -6.46
N PRO A 238 8.39 7.79 -6.94
CA PRO A 238 8.69 7.95 -8.35
C PRO A 238 7.95 6.93 -9.22
N ALA A 239 7.90 5.65 -8.81
CA ALA A 239 7.22 4.61 -9.59
C ALA A 239 5.71 4.85 -9.68
N ALA A 240 5.07 5.23 -8.56
CA ALA A 240 3.65 5.57 -8.54
C ALA A 240 3.34 6.79 -9.42
N SER A 241 4.17 7.83 -9.34
CA SER A 241 4.02 9.05 -10.14
C SER A 241 4.18 8.78 -11.64
N GLN A 242 5.26 8.09 -12.02
CA GLN A 242 5.55 7.74 -13.41
C GLN A 242 4.47 6.82 -13.99
N LEU A 243 4.00 5.82 -13.25
CA LEU A 243 2.94 4.93 -13.73
C LEU A 243 1.60 5.65 -13.88
N ALA A 244 1.26 6.57 -12.96
CA ALA A 244 0.07 7.39 -13.09
C ALA A 244 0.14 8.28 -14.34
N ALA A 245 1.30 8.89 -14.61
CA ALA A 245 1.54 9.69 -15.81
C ALA A 245 1.44 8.84 -17.09
N LEU A 246 2.04 7.65 -17.09
CA LEU A 246 1.99 6.69 -18.19
C LEU A 246 0.55 6.23 -18.47
N SER A 247 -0.19 5.82 -17.43
CA SER A 247 -1.59 5.39 -17.54
C SER A 247 -2.45 6.48 -18.18
N LYS A 248 -2.30 7.73 -17.72
CA LYS A 248 -3.00 8.89 -18.26
C LYS A 248 -2.64 9.17 -19.73
N LYS A 249 -1.38 8.95 -20.12
CA LYS A 249 -0.91 9.11 -21.50
C LYS A 249 -1.52 8.04 -22.42
N VAL A 250 -1.52 6.78 -21.99
CA VAL A 250 -2.16 5.66 -22.70
C VAL A 250 -3.66 5.93 -22.88
N ASP A 251 -4.36 6.37 -21.83
CA ASP A 251 -5.79 6.69 -21.91
C ASP A 251 -6.10 7.84 -22.89
N ARG A 252 -5.28 8.89 -22.89
CA ARG A 252 -5.43 10.03 -23.82
C ARG A 252 -5.18 9.65 -25.27
N GLN A 253 -4.24 8.72 -25.50
CA GLN A 253 -3.85 8.28 -26.84
C GLN A 253 -4.65 7.06 -27.31
N LYS A 254 -5.63 6.60 -26.53
CA LYS A 254 -6.39 5.38 -26.78
C LYS A 254 -6.98 5.31 -28.19
N SER A 255 -7.55 6.39 -28.71
CA SER A 255 -8.12 6.45 -30.06
C SER A 255 -7.09 6.35 -31.19
N GLY A 256 -5.80 6.52 -30.90
CA GLY A 256 -4.68 6.40 -31.83
C GLY A 256 -4.08 4.99 -31.92
N PHE A 257 -4.67 4.01 -31.24
CA PHE A 257 -4.28 2.61 -31.27
C PHE A 257 -5.43 1.74 -31.79
N ASP A 258 -5.13 0.66 -32.50
CA ASP A 258 -6.13 -0.36 -32.79
C ASP A 258 -6.60 -1.07 -31.51
N ALA A 259 -7.75 -1.74 -31.58
CA ALA A 259 -8.37 -2.38 -30.42
C ALA A 259 -7.48 -3.45 -29.76
N GLN A 260 -6.60 -4.10 -30.51
CA GLN A 260 -5.72 -5.14 -30.01
C GLN A 260 -4.56 -4.53 -29.22
N VAL A 261 -3.90 -3.50 -29.75
CA VAL A 261 -2.85 -2.75 -29.04
C VAL A 261 -3.39 -2.09 -27.77
N GLN A 262 -4.63 -1.57 -27.78
CA GLN A 262 -5.27 -1.05 -26.58
C GLN A 262 -5.46 -2.10 -25.48
N ALA A 263 -5.89 -3.31 -25.86
CA ALA A 263 -6.10 -4.40 -24.90
C ALA A 263 -4.77 -4.86 -24.27
N GLU A 264 -3.70 -4.96 -25.07
CA GLU A 264 -2.37 -5.33 -24.58
C GLU A 264 -1.75 -4.27 -23.67
N LEU A 265 -1.85 -2.99 -24.04
CA LEU A 265 -1.41 -1.89 -23.18
C LEU A 265 -2.16 -1.88 -21.83
N ALA A 266 -3.47 -2.15 -21.84
CA ALA A 266 -4.24 -2.25 -20.60
C ALA A 266 -3.77 -3.41 -19.70
N ARG A 267 -3.39 -4.55 -20.29
CA ARG A 267 -2.85 -5.71 -19.55
C ARG A 267 -1.48 -5.41 -18.95
N LEU A 268 -0.58 -4.80 -19.73
CA LEU A 268 0.74 -4.37 -19.24
C LEU A 268 0.61 -3.38 -18.09
N LEU A 269 -0.26 -2.37 -18.22
CA LEU A 269 -0.53 -1.42 -17.15
C LEU A 269 -1.06 -2.11 -15.89
N ALA A 270 -1.90 -3.15 -16.02
CA ALA A 270 -2.38 -3.90 -14.86
C ALA A 270 -1.25 -4.61 -14.11
N ILE A 271 -0.26 -5.17 -14.82
CA ILE A 271 0.94 -5.76 -14.21
C ILE A 271 1.73 -4.68 -13.48
N PHE A 272 1.97 -3.54 -14.13
CA PHE A 272 2.76 -2.44 -13.56
C PHE A 272 2.10 -1.80 -12.34
N HIS A 273 0.77 -1.73 -12.31
CA HIS A 273 0.02 -1.28 -11.13
C HIS A 273 0.19 -2.24 -9.95
N GLU A 274 0.37 -3.54 -10.20
CA GLU A 274 0.71 -4.50 -9.15
C GLU A 274 2.16 -4.32 -8.66
N ASP A 275 3.10 -3.99 -9.55
CA ASP A 275 4.50 -3.68 -9.16
C ASP A 275 4.57 -2.49 -8.19
N VAL A 276 3.85 -1.40 -8.51
CA VAL A 276 3.76 -0.23 -7.63
C VAL A 276 3.10 -0.59 -6.29
N ARG A 277 2.09 -1.46 -6.29
CA ARG A 277 1.46 -1.93 -5.04
C ARG A 277 2.42 -2.73 -4.17
N GLU A 278 3.32 -3.52 -4.75
CA GLU A 278 4.36 -4.23 -4.00
C GLU A 278 5.35 -3.23 -3.37
N ALA A 279 5.69 -2.14 -4.06
CA ALA A 279 6.47 -1.04 -3.47
C ALA A 279 5.75 -0.38 -2.28
N VAL A 280 4.44 -0.12 -2.40
CA VAL A 280 3.63 0.44 -1.33
C VAL A 280 3.57 -0.48 -0.11
N ALA A 281 3.35 -1.79 -0.34
CA ALA A 281 3.33 -2.78 0.73
C ALA A 281 4.67 -2.85 1.46
N LEU A 282 5.78 -2.85 0.71
CA LEU A 282 7.12 -2.78 1.26
C LEU A 282 7.31 -1.54 2.16
N THR A 283 6.99 -0.35 1.66
CA THR A 283 7.14 0.89 2.42
C THR A 283 6.25 0.89 3.68
N SER A 284 5.07 0.28 3.62
CA SER A 284 4.18 0.16 4.77
C SER A 284 4.77 -0.71 5.89
N VAL A 285 5.38 -1.85 5.55
CA VAL A 285 6.01 -2.73 6.54
C VAL A 285 7.25 -2.06 7.15
N ALA A 286 8.06 -1.37 6.34
CA ALA A 286 9.17 -0.56 6.86
C ALA A 286 8.68 0.56 7.80
N HIS A 287 7.54 1.19 7.48
CA HIS A 287 6.95 2.23 8.33
C HIS A 287 6.48 1.70 9.68
N ALA A 288 5.97 0.46 9.71
CA ALA A 288 5.61 -0.20 10.96
C ALA A 288 6.85 -0.41 11.85
N PHE A 289 7.99 -0.78 11.28
CA PHE A 289 9.26 -0.86 12.00
C PHE A 289 9.70 0.51 12.54
N ASP A 290 9.73 1.55 11.71
CA ASP A 290 10.11 2.90 12.14
C ASP A 290 9.22 3.38 13.29
N THR A 291 7.92 3.10 13.21
CA THR A 291 6.95 3.44 14.26
C THR A 291 7.20 2.67 15.55
N ALA A 292 7.52 1.37 15.47
CA ALA A 292 7.87 0.58 16.65
C ALA A 292 9.13 1.11 17.33
N VAL A 293 10.14 1.53 16.57
CA VAL A 293 11.36 2.16 17.10
C VAL A 293 11.03 3.47 17.81
N VAL A 294 10.30 4.37 17.14
CA VAL A 294 9.94 5.68 17.71
C VAL A 294 9.06 5.53 18.94
N GLN A 295 8.11 4.59 18.94
CA GLN A 295 7.29 4.30 20.09
C GLN A 295 8.15 3.80 21.26
N SER A 296 9.08 2.87 21.00
CA SER A 296 10.01 2.39 22.03
C SER A 296 10.89 3.51 22.61
N MET A 297 11.29 4.50 21.80
CA MET A 297 12.00 5.69 22.29
C MET A 297 11.11 6.52 23.23
N LYS A 298 9.83 6.70 22.88
CA LYS A 298 8.87 7.45 23.70
C LYS A 298 8.54 6.71 25.00
N ASP A 299 8.42 5.39 24.97
CA ASP A 299 8.18 4.60 26.17
C ASP A 299 9.34 4.73 27.17
N GLY A 300 10.56 4.95 26.66
CA GLY A 300 11.74 5.29 27.45
C GLY A 300 11.71 6.65 28.14
N CYS A 301 10.77 7.54 27.77
CA CYS A 301 10.55 8.82 28.47
C CYS A 301 9.83 8.65 29.81
N ALA A 302 9.22 7.49 30.09
CA ALA A 302 8.48 7.28 31.33
C ALA A 302 9.42 7.19 32.56
N PRO A 303 9.04 7.74 33.73
CA PRO A 303 9.85 7.67 34.94
C PRO A 303 10.20 6.22 35.32
N GLY A 304 11.50 5.91 35.43
CA GLY A 304 11.99 4.57 35.77
C GLY A 304 11.98 3.56 34.62
N ALA A 305 11.71 3.98 33.38
CA ALA A 305 11.72 3.09 32.23
C ALA A 305 13.14 2.67 31.83
N ALA A 306 13.33 1.36 31.61
CA ALA A 306 14.54 0.84 30.98
C ALA A 306 14.53 1.19 29.47
N ASN A 307 15.72 1.33 28.87
CA ASN A 307 15.84 1.53 27.43
C ASN A 307 15.38 0.27 26.68
N GLN A 308 14.17 0.29 26.09
CA GLN A 308 13.55 -0.87 25.42
C GLN A 308 13.79 -0.93 23.91
N ARG A 309 14.81 -0.22 23.37
CA ARG A 309 15.06 -0.15 21.91
C ARG A 309 15.25 -1.50 21.21
N ASN A 310 15.58 -2.56 21.96
CA ASN A 310 15.67 -3.93 21.47
C ASN A 310 14.52 -4.81 21.97
N SER A 311 13.31 -4.25 22.06
CA SER A 311 12.14 -5.01 22.50
C SER A 311 11.78 -6.09 21.47
N PRO A 312 11.11 -7.18 21.91
CA PRO A 312 10.61 -8.20 21.00
C PRO A 312 9.74 -7.63 19.86
N ALA A 313 8.94 -6.59 20.15
CA ALA A 313 8.11 -5.93 19.15
C ALA A 313 8.93 -5.22 18.06
N VAL A 314 9.98 -4.49 18.43
CA VAL A 314 10.89 -3.83 17.47
C VAL A 314 11.62 -4.88 16.63
N LYS A 315 12.09 -5.97 17.27
CA LYS A 315 12.76 -7.07 16.58
C LYS A 315 11.83 -7.79 15.58
N GLN A 316 10.58 -8.04 15.97
CA GLN A 316 9.58 -8.64 15.09
C GLN A 316 9.25 -7.75 13.91
N ALA A 317 9.03 -6.44 14.14
CA ALA A 317 8.77 -5.49 13.06
C ALA A 317 9.97 -5.34 12.12
N GLY A 318 11.20 -5.32 12.66
CA GLY A 318 12.43 -5.28 11.88
C GLY A 318 12.61 -6.52 11.01
N ALA A 319 12.38 -7.71 11.57
CA ALA A 319 12.43 -8.97 10.82
C ALA A 319 11.42 -8.98 9.66
N ALA A 320 10.17 -8.58 9.92
CA ALA A 320 9.13 -8.47 8.90
C ALA A 320 9.52 -7.48 7.79
N ALA A 321 10.08 -6.32 8.15
CA ALA A 321 10.54 -5.32 7.19
C ALA A 321 11.68 -5.85 6.30
N VAL A 322 12.67 -6.55 6.86
CA VAL A 322 13.74 -7.14 6.04
C VAL A 322 13.22 -8.25 5.13
N THR A 323 12.34 -9.11 5.63
CA THR A 323 11.73 -10.14 4.79
C THR A 323 10.98 -9.53 3.60
N ALA A 324 10.24 -8.43 3.84
CA ALA A 324 9.58 -7.69 2.77
C ALA A 324 10.58 -7.06 1.78
N GLN A 325 11.66 -6.45 2.27
CA GLN A 325 12.73 -5.87 1.45
C GLN A 325 13.41 -6.91 0.57
N LEU A 326 13.74 -8.07 1.14
CA LEU A 326 14.38 -9.18 0.43
C LEU A 326 13.45 -9.75 -0.65
N ARG A 327 12.17 -9.94 -0.31
CA ARG A 327 11.15 -10.36 -1.28
C ARG A 327 11.08 -9.39 -2.45
N TYR A 328 11.02 -8.09 -2.17
CA TYR A 328 10.89 -7.08 -3.21
C TYR A 328 12.16 -6.95 -4.05
N TYR A 329 13.34 -7.09 -3.44
CA TYR A 329 14.60 -7.15 -4.17
C TYR A 329 14.61 -8.25 -5.23
N TYR A 330 14.24 -9.49 -4.85
CA TYR A 330 14.17 -10.59 -5.81
C TYR A 330 13.05 -10.40 -6.83
N LEU A 331 11.91 -9.83 -6.41
CA LEU A 331 10.84 -9.49 -7.34
C LEU A 331 11.32 -8.52 -8.42
N LEU A 332 12.09 -7.50 -8.06
CA LEU A 332 12.68 -6.55 -8.99
C LEU A 332 13.72 -7.21 -9.90
N LYS A 333 14.70 -7.89 -9.29
CA LYS A 333 15.84 -8.48 -9.98
C LYS A 333 15.44 -9.53 -11.00
N ASP A 334 14.54 -10.42 -10.59
CA ASP A 334 14.27 -11.64 -11.34
C ASP A 334 13.02 -11.56 -12.23
N PHE A 335 12.10 -10.61 -11.95
CA PHE A 335 10.83 -10.53 -12.67
C PHE A 335 10.53 -9.13 -13.20
N VAL A 336 10.34 -8.12 -12.35
CA VAL A 336 9.82 -6.80 -12.79
C VAL A 336 10.74 -6.14 -13.81
N ILE A 337 12.06 -6.06 -13.56
CA ILE A 337 12.99 -5.42 -14.49
C ILE A 337 13.12 -6.21 -15.81
N PRO A 338 13.27 -7.55 -15.79
CA PRO A 338 13.18 -8.36 -17.01
C PRO A 338 11.87 -8.21 -17.78
N GLU A 339 10.72 -8.20 -17.10
CA GLU A 339 9.38 -8.03 -17.70
C GLU A 339 9.27 -6.67 -18.40
N MET A 340 9.74 -5.58 -17.77
CA MET A 340 9.74 -4.24 -18.36
C MET A 340 10.64 -4.16 -19.61
N ALA A 341 11.77 -4.85 -19.60
CA ALA A 341 12.67 -4.91 -20.75
C ALA A 341 12.01 -5.62 -21.93
N VAL A 342 11.35 -6.75 -21.68
CA VAL A 342 10.61 -7.49 -22.72
C VAL A 342 9.39 -6.69 -23.21
N ALA A 343 8.67 -6.00 -22.32
CA ALA A 343 7.56 -5.12 -22.71
C ALA A 343 8.04 -3.98 -23.64
N THR A 344 9.17 -3.36 -23.29
CA THR A 344 9.81 -2.32 -24.12
C THR A 344 10.21 -2.87 -25.49
N GLU A 345 10.81 -4.06 -25.54
CA GLU A 345 11.16 -4.74 -26.80
C GLU A 345 9.93 -4.99 -27.69
N ILE A 346 8.84 -5.50 -27.11
CA ILE A 346 7.57 -5.74 -27.82
C ILE A 346 7.01 -4.45 -28.41
N LEU A 347 7.02 -3.35 -27.65
CA LEU A 347 6.55 -2.05 -28.11
C LEU A 347 7.43 -1.49 -29.23
N GLN A 348 8.75 -1.60 -29.12
CA GLN A 348 9.68 -1.14 -30.16
C GLN A 348 9.51 -1.92 -31.47
N LEU A 349 9.30 -3.24 -31.40
CA LEU A 349 9.00 -4.06 -32.58
C LEU A 349 7.73 -3.57 -33.27
N HIS A 350 6.68 -3.20 -32.54
CA HIS A 350 5.47 -2.61 -33.13
C HIS A 350 5.72 -1.24 -33.77
N ALA A 351 6.51 -0.39 -33.13
CA ALA A 351 6.86 0.92 -33.67
C ALA A 351 7.65 0.84 -34.99
N SER A 352 8.33 -0.28 -35.26
CA SER A 352 9.13 -0.47 -36.48
C SER A 352 8.29 -0.62 -37.77
N GLY A 353 6.97 -0.77 -37.68
CA GLY A 353 6.05 -0.85 -38.83
C GLY A 353 6.08 -2.17 -39.61
N ALA A 354 7.07 -3.04 -39.36
CA ALA A 354 7.16 -4.39 -39.91
C ALA A 354 7.86 -5.34 -38.91
N PRO A 355 7.22 -5.66 -37.76
CA PRO A 355 7.82 -6.53 -36.76
C PRO A 355 8.13 -7.91 -37.36
N SER A 356 9.38 -8.37 -37.23
CA SER A 356 9.74 -9.76 -37.56
C SER A 356 8.87 -10.71 -36.73
N PRO A 357 8.07 -11.60 -37.35
CA PRO A 357 7.18 -12.49 -36.61
C PRO A 357 7.92 -13.42 -35.65
N GLU A 358 9.14 -13.82 -36.01
CA GLU A 358 10.00 -14.64 -35.17
C GLU A 358 10.47 -13.89 -33.92
N LYS A 359 10.92 -12.63 -34.08
CA LYS A 359 11.33 -11.79 -32.95
C LYS A 359 10.17 -11.51 -32.00
N MET A 360 8.99 -11.23 -32.54
CA MET A 360 7.77 -11.02 -31.75
C MET A 360 7.41 -12.26 -30.94
N LYS A 361 7.38 -13.43 -31.59
CA LYS A 361 7.10 -14.71 -30.93
C LYS A 361 8.11 -15.02 -29.82
N ALA A 362 9.39 -14.76 -30.07
CA ALA A 362 10.45 -14.98 -29.10
C ALA A 362 10.29 -14.06 -27.87
N ALA A 363 10.03 -12.76 -28.07
CA ALA A 363 9.81 -11.81 -26.99
C ALA A 363 8.58 -12.18 -26.16
N ALA A 364 7.47 -12.52 -26.82
CA ALA A 364 6.24 -12.90 -26.15
C ALA A 364 6.39 -14.23 -25.35
N GLY A 365 7.15 -15.21 -25.87
CA GLY A 365 7.48 -16.43 -25.13
C GLY A 365 8.32 -16.18 -23.87
N ARG A 366 9.27 -15.22 -23.92
CA ARG A 366 10.02 -14.80 -22.72
C ARG A 366 9.13 -14.11 -21.69
N MET A 367 8.23 -13.23 -22.13
CA MET A 367 7.25 -12.58 -21.24
C MET A 367 6.37 -13.63 -20.54
N GLU A 368 5.87 -14.61 -21.29
CA GLU A 368 5.05 -15.70 -20.75
C GLU A 368 5.80 -16.51 -19.69
N GLN A 369 7.06 -16.86 -19.96
CA GLN A 369 7.90 -17.57 -19.01
C GLN A 369 8.08 -16.75 -17.72
N LEU A 370 8.45 -15.47 -17.83
CA LEU A 370 8.65 -14.58 -16.68
C LEU A 370 7.40 -14.48 -15.82
N LEU A 371 6.23 -14.24 -16.43
CA LEU A 371 4.96 -14.13 -15.70
C LEU A 371 4.56 -15.46 -15.04
N THR A 372 4.84 -16.59 -15.68
CA THR A 372 4.57 -17.91 -15.12
C THR A 372 5.46 -18.19 -13.90
N GLU A 373 6.75 -17.90 -14.01
CA GLU A 373 7.68 -18.04 -12.88
C GLU A 373 7.32 -17.07 -11.74
N ARG A 374 6.97 -15.82 -12.08
CA ARG A 374 6.56 -14.79 -11.11
C ARG A 374 5.30 -15.18 -10.35
N THR A 375 4.33 -15.80 -11.01
CA THR A 375 3.09 -16.25 -10.35
C THR A 375 3.30 -17.47 -9.45
N ALA A 376 4.29 -18.30 -9.78
CA ALA A 376 4.72 -19.41 -8.95
C ALA A 376 5.61 -18.97 -7.77
N TYR A 377 6.23 -17.79 -7.86
CA TYR A 377 7.13 -17.27 -6.83
C TYR A 377 6.43 -17.13 -5.48
N ALA A 378 6.89 -17.93 -4.51
CA ALA A 378 6.46 -17.89 -3.12
C ALA A 378 7.67 -17.49 -2.25
N PRO A 379 7.64 -16.32 -1.59
CA PRO A 379 8.72 -15.90 -0.72
C PRO A 379 8.86 -16.89 0.45
N ARG A 380 10.08 -17.29 0.77
CA ARG A 380 10.36 -18.10 1.96
C ARG A 380 10.57 -17.18 3.15
N GLU A 381 9.82 -17.41 4.21
CA GLU A 381 10.19 -16.87 5.52
C GLU A 381 11.52 -17.49 5.94
N THR A 382 12.45 -16.64 6.37
CA THR A 382 13.75 -17.07 6.84
C THR A 382 13.85 -16.77 8.32
N ARG A 383 14.48 -17.68 9.08
CA ARG A 383 14.78 -17.44 10.49
C ARG A 383 15.82 -16.33 10.67
N TRP A 384 16.69 -16.15 9.69
CA TRP A 384 17.80 -15.19 9.69
C TRP A 384 17.67 -14.18 8.53
N PRO A 385 16.63 -13.32 8.55
CA PRO A 385 16.36 -12.37 7.47
C PRO A 385 17.49 -11.37 7.23
N PHE A 386 18.16 -10.85 8.28
CA PHE A 386 19.23 -9.86 8.12
C PHE A 386 20.45 -10.48 7.43
N THR A 387 20.82 -11.68 7.86
CA THR A 387 21.88 -12.47 7.23
C THR A 387 21.60 -12.73 5.76
N ALA A 388 20.38 -13.18 5.43
CA ALA A 388 19.97 -13.39 4.05
C ALA A 388 20.04 -12.08 3.24
N SER A 389 19.58 -10.97 3.80
CA SER A 389 19.69 -9.65 3.16
C SER A 389 21.13 -9.21 2.90
N SER A 390 22.07 -9.56 3.77
CA SER A 390 23.50 -9.25 3.58
C SER A 390 24.15 -10.04 2.44
N ALA A 391 23.63 -11.24 2.12
CA ALA A 391 24.18 -12.14 1.10
C ALA A 391 23.31 -12.23 -0.17
N LYS A 392 22.29 -11.36 -0.30
CA LYS A 392 21.26 -11.48 -1.35
C LYS A 392 21.79 -11.36 -2.79
N HIS A 393 22.96 -10.72 -2.98
CA HIS A 393 23.61 -10.57 -4.27
C HIS A 393 24.33 -11.85 -4.74
N GLU A 394 24.73 -12.72 -3.81
CA GLU A 394 25.42 -14.00 -4.08
C GLU A 394 24.44 -15.19 -4.16
N THR A 395 23.16 -14.93 -3.94
CA THR A 395 22.13 -15.98 -3.77
C THR A 395 21.00 -15.80 -4.77
N THR A 396 20.37 -16.91 -5.14
CA THR A 396 19.16 -16.89 -5.96
C THR A 396 17.94 -16.73 -5.07
N ARG A 397 16.82 -16.28 -5.64
CA ARG A 397 15.52 -16.18 -4.93
C ARG A 397 15.06 -17.48 -4.28
N ASP A 398 15.54 -18.63 -4.77
CA ASP A 398 15.17 -19.98 -4.33
C ASP A 398 16.25 -20.63 -3.44
N ALA A 399 17.45 -20.02 -3.36
CA ALA A 399 18.56 -20.54 -2.59
C ALA A 399 18.24 -20.51 -1.09
N ALA A 400 18.48 -21.64 -0.42
CA ALA A 400 18.70 -21.62 1.02
C ALA A 400 20.16 -21.21 1.26
N PRO A 401 20.45 -20.21 2.11
CA PRO A 401 21.83 -19.89 2.44
C PRO A 401 22.54 -21.12 3.04
N GLY A 402 23.85 -21.24 2.89
CA GLY A 402 24.63 -22.31 3.53
C GLY A 402 24.63 -22.20 5.05
N ALA A 403 24.81 -23.32 5.75
CA ALA A 403 24.79 -23.36 7.22
C ALA A 403 25.83 -22.41 7.86
N GLU A 404 27.01 -22.25 7.26
CA GLU A 404 28.04 -21.31 7.73
C GLU A 404 27.66 -19.84 7.58
N GLN A 405 26.79 -19.53 6.61
CA GLN A 405 26.31 -18.18 6.41
C GLN A 405 25.26 -17.81 7.46
N GLN A 406 24.56 -18.80 8.04
CA GLN A 406 23.44 -18.63 8.97
C GLN A 406 23.84 -18.90 10.42
N SER A 407 23.89 -17.85 11.25
CA SER A 407 24.06 -18.01 12.70
C SER A 407 23.31 -16.95 13.49
N ASP A 408 22.79 -17.32 14.67
CA ASP A 408 22.11 -16.39 15.57
C ASP A 408 23.05 -15.23 15.97
N THR A 409 24.34 -15.51 16.15
CA THR A 409 25.34 -14.48 16.52
C THR A 409 25.58 -13.46 15.40
N ARG A 410 25.64 -13.90 14.13
CA ARG A 410 25.76 -13.01 12.98
C ARG A 410 24.50 -12.19 12.78
N GLU A 411 23.34 -12.83 12.93
CA GLU A 411 22.03 -12.17 12.84
C GLU A 411 21.89 -11.06 13.88
N GLU A 412 22.29 -11.32 15.13
CA GLU A 412 22.29 -10.32 16.20
C GLU A 412 23.28 -9.18 15.93
N ALA A 413 24.43 -9.46 15.31
CA ALA A 413 25.38 -8.41 14.93
C ALA A 413 24.81 -7.48 13.85
N LEU A 414 24.20 -8.05 12.80
CA LEU A 414 23.54 -7.28 11.74
C LEU A 414 22.36 -6.47 12.30
N TRP A 415 21.55 -7.09 13.15
CA TRP A 415 20.43 -6.43 13.81
C TRP A 415 20.87 -5.24 14.67
N ARG A 416 21.95 -5.38 15.45
CA ARG A 416 22.53 -4.25 16.21
C ARG A 416 22.95 -3.09 15.29
N GLY A 417 23.47 -3.41 14.10
CA GLY A 417 23.78 -2.40 13.09
C GLY A 417 22.54 -1.63 12.62
N VAL A 418 21.43 -2.33 12.38
CA VAL A 418 20.14 -1.70 12.01
C VAL A 418 19.61 -0.83 13.15
N LEU A 419 19.62 -1.34 14.38
CA LEU A 419 19.18 -0.57 15.56
C LEU A 419 20.01 0.69 15.77
N ALA A 420 21.32 0.65 15.55
CA ALA A 420 22.19 1.81 15.70
C ALA A 420 21.83 2.95 14.74
N GLN A 421 21.36 2.64 13.53
CA GLN A 421 20.92 3.65 12.56
C GLN A 421 19.47 4.11 12.81
N SER A 422 18.65 3.23 13.39
CA SER A 422 17.21 3.44 13.54
C SER A 422 16.83 4.66 14.37
N SER A 423 17.66 5.08 15.34
CA SER A 423 17.39 6.25 16.19
C SER A 423 17.32 7.56 15.42
N THR A 424 17.95 7.62 14.24
CA THR A 424 17.96 8.82 13.40
C THR A 424 17.06 8.60 12.19
N GLN A 425 17.20 7.47 11.51
CA GLN A 425 16.50 7.22 10.25
C GLN A 425 14.99 7.06 10.43
N SER A 426 14.54 6.47 11.55
CA SER A 426 13.10 6.29 11.83
C SER A 426 12.38 7.60 12.15
N LEU A 427 13.13 8.64 12.55
CA LEU A 427 12.58 9.96 12.93
C LEU A 427 12.42 10.92 11.75
N ARG A 428 12.96 10.62 10.57
CA ARG A 428 12.91 11.53 9.42
C ARG A 428 11.47 11.88 9.04
N GLY A 429 11.20 13.17 8.91
CA GLY A 429 9.86 13.70 8.61
C GLY A 429 8.83 13.57 9.74
N ARG A 430 9.23 13.15 10.96
CA ARG A 430 8.34 12.98 12.11
C ARG A 430 8.45 14.12 13.12
N SER A 431 8.20 15.35 12.68
CA SER A 431 8.41 16.57 13.49
C SER A 431 7.76 16.49 14.88
N LYS A 432 6.53 15.96 14.96
CA LYS A 432 5.79 15.81 16.23
C LYS A 432 6.42 14.80 17.18
N ASP A 433 6.94 13.70 16.62
CA ASP A 433 7.60 12.69 17.43
C ASP A 433 8.95 13.20 17.94
N ILE A 434 9.68 13.95 17.09
CA ILE A 434 10.92 14.64 17.47
C ILE A 434 10.65 15.63 18.60
N ASP A 435 9.67 16.51 18.46
CA ASP A 435 9.33 17.51 19.49
C ASP A 435 8.92 16.85 20.81
N ALA A 436 8.16 15.75 20.76
CA ALA A 436 7.79 14.99 21.97
C ALA A 436 9.00 14.37 22.67
N LEU A 437 9.95 13.81 21.90
CA LEU A 437 11.17 13.22 22.42
C LEU A 437 12.16 14.28 22.96
N ILE A 438 12.17 15.48 22.37
CA ILE A 438 12.90 16.63 22.91
C ILE A 438 12.28 17.07 24.23
N ALA A 439 10.95 17.21 24.28
CA ALA A 439 10.24 17.64 25.48
C ALA A 439 10.46 16.72 26.69
N CYS A 440 10.67 15.42 26.45
CA CYS A 440 10.97 14.45 27.51
C CYS A 440 12.48 14.29 27.81
N GLY A 441 13.35 15.02 27.10
CA GLY A 441 14.81 14.95 27.27
C GLY A 441 15.49 13.75 26.60
N ALA A 442 14.77 12.93 25.84
CA ALA A 442 15.33 11.79 25.11
C ALA A 442 16.13 12.22 23.87
N LEU A 443 15.85 13.40 23.31
CA LEU A 443 16.60 14.03 22.23
C LEU A 443 16.98 15.47 22.57
N LYS A 444 17.99 15.97 21.88
CA LYS A 444 18.42 17.37 21.92
C LYS A 444 17.70 18.17 20.81
N GLU A 445 17.65 19.49 20.95
CA GLU A 445 16.97 20.40 20.02
C GLU A 445 17.48 20.33 18.57
N ASP A 446 18.76 19.96 18.37
CA ASP A 446 19.36 19.75 17.05
C ASP A 446 18.69 18.61 16.25
N ALA A 447 17.99 17.69 16.92
CA ALA A 447 17.22 16.64 16.27
C ALA A 447 16.08 17.18 15.38
N ARG A 448 15.63 18.43 15.56
CA ARG A 448 14.65 19.07 14.67
C ARG A 448 15.13 19.16 13.22
N ALA A 449 16.44 19.11 12.97
CA ALA A 449 16.98 19.04 11.61
C ALA A 449 16.48 17.80 10.84
N LEU A 450 16.13 16.71 11.53
CA LEU A 450 15.56 15.48 10.94
C LEU A 450 14.10 15.65 10.49
N ALA A 451 13.42 16.70 10.93
CA ALA A 451 12.04 16.99 10.55
C ALA A 451 11.91 17.54 9.13
N GLN A 452 13.00 18.02 8.53
CA GLN A 452 12.99 18.50 7.15
C GLN A 452 13.04 17.31 6.19
N PRO A 453 12.23 17.30 5.10
CA PRO A 453 12.44 16.35 4.01
C PRO A 453 13.87 16.49 3.50
N GLY A 454 14.53 15.38 3.20
CA GLY A 454 15.89 15.39 2.66
C GLY A 454 15.94 16.29 1.42
N SER A 455 16.90 17.22 1.41
CA SER A 455 17.15 18.14 0.29
C SER A 455 17.43 17.43 -1.02
#